data_AF-A0A3D4IH62-F1
#
_entry.id   AF-A0A3D4IH62-F1
#
_cell.length_a   1.000
_cell.length_b   1.000
_cell.length_c   1.000
_cell.angle_alpha   90.00
_cell.angle_beta   90.00
_cell.angle_gamma   90.00
#
_symmetry.space_group_name_H-M   'P 1'
#
loop_
_entity.id
_entity.type
_entity.pdbx_description
1 polymer ?
#
loop_
_entity_poly.entity_id
_entity_poly.type
_entity_poly.pdbx_seq_one_letter_code
_entity_poly.pdbx_strand_id
1 'polypeptide(L)' 'YATQAIAFRRPLKSSPIIEEIIGLVRKKVNFATQDKVLSSDIYALHQLILSDTLTQTLAAHEDLNDGFESFGLY' A
#
# COMPACT_ATOMS: atom_id res chain seq x y z
N TYR A 1 5.33 2.96 -6.62
CA TYR A 1 5.77 1.92 -7.60
C TYR A 1 6.21 0.59 -6.99
N ALA A 2 6.52 0.49 -5.68
CA ALA A 2 6.82 -0.81 -5.05
C ALA A 2 5.74 -1.89 -5.29
N THR A 3 4.46 -1.51 -5.31
CA THR A 3 3.34 -2.41 -5.60
C THR A 3 3.41 -3.07 -6.99
N GLN A 4 4.05 -2.42 -7.97
CA GLN A 4 4.32 -2.98 -9.30
C GLN A 4 5.40 -4.06 -9.22
N ALA A 5 6.50 -3.77 -8.51
CA ALA A 5 7.60 -4.73 -8.33
C ALA A 5 7.16 -5.99 -7.58
N ILE A 6 6.32 -5.84 -6.55
CA ILE A 6 5.77 -6.96 -5.80
C ILE A 6 4.89 -7.85 -6.68
N ALA A 7 4.11 -7.25 -7.58
CA ALA A 7 3.25 -7.99 -8.51
C ALA A 7 4.05 -8.87 -9.49
N PHE A 8 5.29 -8.53 -9.84
CA PHE A 8 6.16 -9.41 -10.63
C PHE A 8 6.66 -10.64 -9.87
N ARG A 9 6.53 -10.67 -8.54
CA ARG A 9 6.96 -11.80 -7.70
C ARG A 9 5.84 -12.80 -7.42
N ARG A 10 4.65 -12.63 -8.01
CA ARG A 10 3.54 -13.58 -7.84
C ARG A 10 3.96 -14.98 -8.34
N PRO A 11 3.54 -16.07 -7.67
CA PRO A 11 2.47 -16.14 -6.67
C PRO A 11 2.88 -15.82 -5.21
N LEU A 12 4.13 -15.45 -4.95
CA LEU A 12 4.56 -15.08 -3.59
C LEU A 12 3.73 -13.90 -3.06
N LYS A 13 3.44 -13.94 -1.75
CA LYS A 13 2.67 -12.90 -1.04
C LYS A 13 3.53 -12.26 0.04
N SER A 14 3.27 -10.98 0.28
CA SER A 14 3.81 -10.25 1.44
C SER A 14 2.98 -10.54 2.70
N SER A 15 3.33 -9.90 3.81
CA SER A 15 2.52 -9.95 5.04
C SER A 15 1.10 -9.40 4.80
N PRO A 16 0.10 -9.80 5.62
CA PRO A 16 -1.30 -9.43 5.43
C PRO A 16 -1.53 -7.92 5.24
N ILE A 17 -0.93 -7.09 6.11
CA ILE A 17 -1.08 -5.62 6.05
C ILE A 17 -0.52 -5.02 4.75
N ILE A 18 0.60 -5.56 4.24
CA ILE A 18 1.18 -5.10 2.98
C ILE A 18 0.30 -5.50 1.79
N GLU A 19 -0.30 -6.69 1.81
CA GLU A 19 -1.25 -7.12 0.79
C GLU A 19 -2.52 -6.24 0.80
N GLU A 20 -2.99 -5.82 1.97
CA GLU A 20 -4.11 -4.88 2.09
C GLU A 20 -3.78 -3.50 1.50
N ILE A 21 -2.61 -2.93 1.84
CA ILE A 21 -2.12 -1.68 1.26
C ILE A 21 -1.96 -1.79 -0.27
N ILE A 22 -1.43 -2.92 -0.77
CA ILE A 22 -1.36 -3.19 -2.22
C ILE A 22 -2.77 -3.18 -2.81
N GLY A 23 -3.74 -3.79 -2.15
CA GLY A 23 -5.15 -3.77 -2.56
C GLY A 23 -5.72 -2.35 -2.66
N LEU A 24 -5.47 -1.50 -1.66
CA LEU A 24 -5.89 -0.09 -1.68
C LEU A 24 -5.26 0.68 -2.85
N VAL A 25 -3.97 0.47 -3.09
CA VAL A 25 -3.27 1.06 -4.24
C VAL A 25 -3.90 0.61 -5.56
N ARG A 26 -4.25 -0.67 -5.70
CA ARG A 26 -4.86 -1.21 -6.93
C ARG A 26 -6.26 -0.71 -7.21
N LYS A 27 -6.99 -0.25 -6.19
CA LYS A 27 -8.28 0.46 -6.37
C LYS A 27 -8.10 1.86 -6.99
N LYS A 28 -6.91 2.46 -6.88
CA LYS A 28 -6.60 3.80 -7.41
C LYS A 28 -5.78 3.76 -8.69
N VAL A 29 -4.89 2.77 -8.82
CA VAL A 29 -3.93 2.66 -9.93
C VAL A 29 -3.86 1.23 -10.46
N ASN A 30 -4.18 1.09 -11.75
CA ASN A 30 -4.09 -0.18 -12.47
C ASN A 30 -2.63 -0.66 -12.60
N PHE A 31 -2.46 -1.97 -12.76
CA PHE A 31 -1.14 -2.53 -13.08
C PHE A 31 -0.68 -2.03 -14.45
N ALA A 32 0.54 -1.52 -14.55
CA ALA A 32 1.10 -1.07 -15.81
C ALA A 32 1.56 -2.29 -16.63
N THR A 33 0.82 -2.62 -17.69
CA THR A 33 1.16 -3.70 -18.63
C THR A 33 2.03 -3.24 -19.79
N GLN A 34 2.03 -1.93 -20.05
CA GLN A 34 2.79 -1.25 -21.08
C GLN A 34 3.15 0.15 -20.59
N ASP A 35 4.08 0.79 -21.28
CA ASP A 35 4.44 2.17 -20.99
C ASP A 35 3.23 3.09 -21.10
N LYS A 36 3.04 3.91 -20.07
CA LYS A 36 1.94 4.87 -19.96
C LYS A 36 2.44 6.14 -19.29
N VAL A 37 1.70 7.23 -19.48
CA VAL A 37 1.91 8.45 -18.69
C VAL A 37 1.57 8.15 -17.22
N LEU A 38 2.51 8.45 -16.34
CA LEU A 38 2.44 8.11 -14.91
C LEU A 38 1.97 9.26 -14.03
N SER A 39 1.80 10.47 -14.58
CA SER A 39 1.47 11.67 -13.79
C SER A 39 0.14 11.54 -13.04
N SER A 40 -0.89 10.99 -13.69
CA SER A 40 -2.19 10.74 -13.06
C SER A 40 -2.11 9.69 -11.94
N ASP A 41 -1.35 8.62 -12.16
CA ASP A 41 -1.13 7.58 -11.16
C ASP A 41 -0.36 8.13 -9.96
N ILE A 42 0.70 8.91 -10.20
CA ILE A 42 1.49 9.56 -9.15
C ILE A 42 0.60 10.50 -8.33
N TYR A 43 -0.23 11.30 -8.98
CA TYR A 43 -1.17 12.18 -8.30
C TYR A 43 -2.18 11.40 -7.45
N ALA A 44 -2.77 10.32 -8.00
CA ALA A 44 -3.71 9.49 -7.24
C ALA A 44 -3.07 8.83 -6.02
N LEU A 45 -1.83 8.36 -6.13
CA LEU A 45 -1.07 7.80 -5.00
C LEU A 45 -0.70 8.88 -3.97
N HIS A 46 -0.37 10.08 -4.42
CA HIS A 46 -0.11 11.20 -3.54
C HIS A 46 -1.35 11.57 -2.72
N GLN A 47 -2.54 11.61 -3.35
CA GLN A 47 -3.80 11.82 -2.63
C GLN A 47 -4.11 10.70 -1.63
N LEU A 48 -3.76 9.45 -1.96
CA LEU A 48 -3.91 8.33 -1.02
C LEU A 48 -3.02 8.50 0.23
N ILE A 49 -1.78 8.96 0.06
CA ILE A 49 -0.84 9.21 1.17
C ILE A 49 -1.32 10.38 2.05
N LEU A 50 -1.85 11.43 1.44
CA LEU A 50 -2.39 12.59 2.17
C LEU A 50 -3.72 12.31 2.87
N SER A 51 -4.41 11.23 2.49
CA SER A 51 -5.64 10.82 3.15
C SER A 51 -5.35 9.99 4.39
N ASP A 52 -6.27 10.01 5.35
CA ASP A 52 -6.19 9.17 6.55
C ASP A 52 -6.39 7.67 6.26
N THR A 53 -6.67 7.28 5.01
CA THR A 53 -6.96 5.89 4.63
C THR A 53 -5.86 4.93 5.08
N LEU A 54 -4.58 5.29 4.87
CA LEU A 54 -3.47 4.42 5.25
C LEU A 54 -3.36 4.30 6.77
N THR A 55 -3.44 5.41 7.49
CA THR A 55 -3.39 5.44 8.96
C THR A 55 -4.55 4.65 9.57
N GLN A 56 -5.76 4.77 9.01
CA GLN A 56 -6.93 4.00 9.44
C GLN A 56 -6.75 2.49 9.20
N THR A 57 -6.17 2.12 8.05
CA THR A 57 -5.83 0.71 7.80
C THR A 57 -4.77 0.21 8.77
N LEU A 58 -3.73 1.00 9.08
CA LEU A 58 -2.70 0.60 10.06
C LEU A 58 -3.26 0.47 11.48
N ALA A 59 -4.13 1.39 11.90
CA ALA A 59 -4.76 1.37 13.22
C ALA A 59 -5.65 0.13 13.44
N ALA A 60 -6.19 -0.45 12.36
CA ALA A 60 -6.95 -1.70 12.45
C ALA A 60 -6.07 -2.94 12.72
N HIS A 61 -4.75 -2.81 12.62
CA HIS A 61 -3.76 -3.89 12.82
C HIS A 61 -2.73 -3.51 13.91
N GLU A 62 -3.14 -2.76 14.94
CA GLU A 62 -2.26 -2.41 16.08
C GLU A 62 -1.69 -3.64 16.79
N ASP A 63 -2.39 -4.78 16.74
CA ASP A 63 -1.95 -6.06 17.29
C ASP A 63 -0.63 -6.55 16.66
N LEU A 64 -0.30 -6.12 15.44
CA LEU A 64 0.99 -6.46 14.82
C LEU A 64 2.19 -5.77 15.47
N ASN A 65 1.96 -4.75 16.32
CA ASN A 65 3.01 -4.04 17.05
C ASN A 65 3.27 -4.63 18.45
N ASP A 66 2.63 -5.74 18.84
CA ASP A 66 2.89 -6.40 20.12
C ASP A 66 4.38 -6.80 20.25
N GLY A 67 5.05 -6.30 21.29
CA GLY A 67 6.49 -6.47 21.50
C GLY A 67 7.39 -5.53 20.69
N PHE A 68 6.78 -4.57 19.98
CA PHE A 68 7.42 -3.55 19.16
C PHE A 68 6.80 -2.17 19.43
N GLU A 69 6.66 -1.80 20.72
CA GLU A 69 5.88 -0.62 21.12
C GLU A 69 6.42 0.70 20.53
N SER A 70 7.70 0.74 20.15
CA SER A 70 8.31 1.88 19.46
C SER A 70 7.68 2.23 18.10
N PHE A 71 6.90 1.33 17.51
CA PHE A 71 6.23 1.52 16.22
C PHE A 71 4.73 1.85 16.35
N GLY A 72 4.21 1.98 17.57
CA GLY A 72 2.84 2.43 17.82
C GLY A 72 2.58 3.86 17.32
N LEU A 73 1.35 4.13 16.88
CA LEU A 73 0.89 5.49 16.60
C LEU A 73 0.53 6.14 17.94
N TYR A 74 1.26 7.21 18.29
CA TYR A 74 1.07 7.96 19.55
C TYR A 74 -0.27 8.71 19.59
#